data_AF-X1P6X4-F1
#
_entry.id   AF-X1P6X4-F1
#
_cell.length_a   1.000
_cell.length_b   1.000
_cell.length_c   1.000
_cell.angle_alpha   90.00
_cell.angle_beta   90.00
_cell.angle_gamma   90.00
#
_symmetry.space_group_name_H-M   'P 1'
#
loop_
_entity.id
_entity.type
_entity.pdbx_description
1 polymer ?
#
loop_
_entity_poly.entity_id
_entity_poly.type
_entity_poly.pdbx_seq_one_letter_code
_entity_poly.pdbx_strand_id
1 'polypeptide(L)' 'YTAKQAAQAAIQAKDNPFRRAYLEMILIKGIAPHRAILTIARDILSTMWAMWRNGEKYNPDIDKEVKNLNRCRLNTV' A
#
# COMPACT_ATOMS: atom_id res chain seq x y z
N TYR A 1 16.21 9.48 3.22
CA TYR A 1 15.09 9.41 2.26
C TYR A 1 13.82 9.07 3.02
N THR A 2 12.78 9.91 2.97
CA THR A 2 11.57 9.74 3.80
C THR A 2 10.57 8.79 3.11
N ALA A 3 9.86 7.96 3.89
CA ALA A 3 8.83 7.05 3.35
C ALA A 3 7.73 7.80 2.55
N LYS A 4 7.50 9.08 2.86
CA LYS A 4 6.61 9.97 2.11
C LYS A 4 7.09 10.22 0.68
N GLN A 5 8.39 10.47 0.48
CA GLN A 5 8.97 10.66 -0.85
C GLN A 5 8.91 9.37 -1.68
N ALA A 6 9.17 8.21 -1.05
CA ALA A 6 9.03 6.92 -1.70
C ALA A 6 7.58 6.66 -2.14
N ALA A 7 6.60 6.99 -1.30
CA ALA A 7 5.18 6.89 -1.64
C ALA A 7 4.78 7.84 -2.78
N GLN A 8 5.27 9.08 -2.78
CA GLN A 8 5.00 10.02 -3.88
C GLN A 8 5.61 9.55 -5.21
N ALA A 9 6.85 9.06 -5.18
CA ALA A 9 7.50 8.49 -6.36
C ALA A 9 6.74 7.25 -6.87
N ALA A 10 6.28 6.39 -5.96
CA ALA A 10 5.44 5.25 -6.32
C ALA A 10 4.12 5.72 -6.97
N ILE A 11 3.42 6.69 -6.41
CA ILE A 11 2.17 7.20 -7.00
C ILE A 11 2.38 7.78 -8.41
N GLN A 12 3.53 8.43 -8.65
CA GLN A 12 3.88 9.00 -9.95
C GLN A 12 4.34 7.94 -10.98
N ALA A 13 4.80 6.77 -10.52
CA ALA A 13 5.21 5.69 -11.40
C ALA A 13 4.03 5.10 -12.21
N LYS A 14 4.35 4.53 -13.38
CA LYS A 14 3.35 3.95 -14.29
C LYS A 14 2.85 2.61 -13.75
N ASP A 15 1.52 2.41 -13.79
CA ASP A 15 0.78 1.20 -13.38
C ASP A 15 1.38 0.35 -12.26
N ASN A 16 1.14 0.76 -11.01
CA ASN A 16 1.47 -0.01 -9.83
C ASN A 16 0.25 -0.19 -8.90
N PRO A 17 0.24 -1.24 -8.06
CA PRO A 17 -0.84 -1.48 -7.11
C PRO A 17 -1.02 -0.32 -6.12
N PHE A 18 0.07 0.36 -5.74
CA PHE A 18 0.03 1.52 -4.84
C PHE A 18 -0.72 2.71 -5.42
N ARG A 19 -0.57 3.02 -6.72
CA ARG A 19 -1.34 4.08 -7.39
C ARG A 19 -2.80 3.71 -7.50
N ARG A 20 -3.12 2.44 -7.78
CA ARG A 20 -4.53 1.98 -7.79
C ARG A 20 -5.18 2.15 -6.43
N ALA A 21 -4.51 1.74 -5.35
CA ALA A 21 -4.99 1.92 -3.98
C ALA A 21 -5.12 3.41 -3.60
N TYR A 22 -4.19 4.26 -4.05
CA TYR A 22 -4.26 5.71 -3.85
C TYR A 22 -5.47 6.33 -4.56
N LEU A 23 -5.69 5.97 -5.83
CA LEU A 23 -6.84 6.42 -6.61
C LEU A 23 -8.15 5.93 -6.00
N GLU A 24 -8.23 4.66 -5.58
CA GLU A 24 -9.42 4.12 -4.88
C GLU A 24 -9.73 4.93 -3.60
N MET A 25 -8.71 5.27 -2.80
CA MET A 25 -8.90 6.06 -1.58
C MET A 25 -9.40 7.49 -1.86
N ILE A 26 -8.99 8.11 -2.97
CA ILE A 26 -9.41 9.47 -3.30
C ILE A 26 -10.78 9.47 -4.00
N LEU A 27 -10.96 8.63 -5.02
CA LEU A 27 -12.16 8.61 -5.86
C LEU A 27 -13.35 7.94 -5.18
N ILE A 28 -13.14 6.82 -4.48
CA ILE A 28 -14.24 6.04 -3.90
C ILE A 28 -14.49 6.43 -2.45
N LYS A 29 -13.44 6.67 -1.66
CA LYS A 29 -13.57 6.95 -0.22
C LYS A 29 -13.58 8.46 0.13
N GLY A 30 -13.29 9.35 -0.82
CA GLY A 30 -13.25 10.79 -0.58
C GLY A 30 -12.19 11.21 0.45
N ILE A 31 -11.13 10.43 0.62
CA ILE A 31 -10.10 10.70 1.63
C ILE A 31 -9.17 11.80 1.12
N ALA A 32 -8.85 12.76 2.00
CA ALA A 32 -7.90 13.83 1.68
C ALA A 32 -6.54 13.27 1.20
N PRO A 33 -5.94 13.84 0.15
CA PRO A 33 -4.75 13.28 -0.50
C PRO A 33 -3.56 13.13 0.46
N HIS A 34 -3.41 14.05 1.43
CA HIS A 34 -2.34 13.96 2.44
C HIS A 34 -2.45 12.70 3.32
N ARG A 35 -3.68 12.30 3.69
CA ARG A 35 -3.91 11.06 4.46
C ARG A 35 -3.72 9.83 3.60
N ALA A 36 -4.16 9.88 2.34
CA ALA A 36 -3.98 8.77 1.40
C ALA A 36 -2.48 8.47 1.13
N ILE A 37 -1.63 9.49 0.98
CA ILE A 37 -0.18 9.32 0.83
C ILE A 37 0.42 8.62 2.06
N LEU A 38 -0.01 8.99 3.27
CA LEU A 38 0.47 8.36 4.49
C LEU A 38 0.05 6.88 4.59
N THR A 39 -1.17 6.55 4.17
CA THR A 39 -1.64 5.16 4.10
C THR A 39 -0.77 4.36 3.15
N ILE A 40 -0.47 4.87 1.95
CA ILE A 40 0.42 4.20 0.98
C ILE A 40 1.84 4.06 1.53
N ALA A 41 2.36 5.05 2.25
CA ALA A 41 3.69 4.95 2.87
C ALA A 41 3.76 3.83 3.92
N ARG A 42 2.71 3.66 4.73
CA ARG A 42 2.62 2.55 5.70
C ARG A 42 2.53 1.21 4.99
N ASP A 43 1.74 1.17 3.93
CA ASP A 43 1.53 -0.03 3.11
C ASP A 43 2.86 -0.50 2.50
N ILE A 44 3.61 0.40 1.85
CA ILE A 44 4.96 0.11 1.33
C ILE A 44 5.87 -0.45 2.43
N LEU A 45 5.87 0.15 3.63
CA LEU A 45 6.67 -0.33 4.76
C LEU A 45 6.25 -1.73 5.20
N SER A 46 4.94 -2.00 5.29
CA SER A 46 4.41 -3.33 5.62
C SER A 46 4.80 -4.36 4.56
N THR A 47 4.71 -4.02 3.27
CA THR A 47 5.10 -4.92 2.19
C THR A 47 6.61 -5.21 2.23
N MET A 48 7.46 -4.19 2.44
CA MET A 48 8.91 -4.37 2.61
C MET A 48 9.25 -5.24 3.82
N TRP A 49 8.53 -5.05 4.93
CA TRP A 49 8.73 -5.87 6.13
C TRP A 49 8.33 -7.33 5.91
N ALA A 50 7.21 -7.57 5.22
CA ALA A 50 6.78 -8.92 4.88
C ALA A 50 7.79 -9.64 3.95
N MET A 51 8.31 -8.93 2.94
CA MET A 51 9.37 -9.44 2.06
C MET A 51 10.63 -9.78 2.84
N TRP A 52 11.06 -8.88 3.72
CA TRP A 52 12.23 -9.11 4.55
C TRP A 52 12.05 -10.32 5.48
N ARG A 53 10.87 -10.45 6.11
CA ARG A 53 10.57 -11.56 7.03
C ARG A 53 10.56 -12.91 6.33
N ASN A 54 10.01 -12.98 5.12
CA ASN A 54 9.88 -14.23 4.38
C ASN A 54 11.09 -14.53 3.47
N GLY A 55 11.98 -13.57 3.26
CA GLY A 55 13.07 -13.68 2.28
C GLY A 55 12.60 -13.72 0.82
N GLU A 56 11.37 -13.29 0.57
CA GLU A 56 10.70 -13.37 -0.73
C GLU A 56 10.91 -12.10 -1.55
N LYS A 57 11.02 -12.25 -2.87
CA LYS A 57 11.12 -11.11 -3.80
C LYS A 57 9.78 -10.37 -3.90
N TYR A 58 9.84 -9.08 -4.24
CA TYR A 58 8.63 -8.29 -4.43
C TYR A 58 7.72 -8.91 -5.49
N ASN A 59 6.54 -9.37 -5.08
CA ASN A 59 5.50 -9.84 -5.97
C ASN A 59 4.21 -9.03 -5.75
N PRO A 60 3.79 -8.20 -6.72
CA PRO A 60 2.63 -7.33 -6.57
C PRO A 60 1.30 -8.07 -6.45
N ASP A 61 1.23 -9.36 -6.80
CA ASP A 61 0.03 -10.16 -6.66
C ASP A 61 -0.17 -10.71 -5.24
N ILE A 62 0.92 -10.93 -4.49
CA ILE A 62 0.87 -11.33 -3.07
C ILE A 62 0.31 -10.17 -2.21
N ASP A 63 0.61 -8.91 -2.57
CA ASP A 63 0.15 -7.73 -1.83
C ASP A 63 -1.39 -7.58 -1.87
N LYS A 64 -2.04 -7.99 -2.97
CA LYS A 64 -3.51 -8.06 -3.06
C LYS A 64 -4.09 -9.10 -2.09
N GLU A 65 -3.44 -10.26 -2.02
CA GLU A 65 -3.86 -11.37 -1.16
C GLU A 65 -3.68 -11.01 0.33
N VAL A 66 -2.56 -10.39 0.70
CA VAL A 66 -2.28 -9.92 2.06
C VAL A 66 -3.25 -8.80 2.48
N LYS A 67 -3.62 -7.88 1.58
CA LYS A 67 -4.66 -6.87 1.88
C LYS A 67 -6.04 -7.48 2.08
N ASN A 68 -6.40 -8.49 1.29
CA ASN A 68 -7.67 -9.21 1.46
C ASN A 68 -7.68 -9.99 2.80
N LEU A 69 -6.57 -10.64 3.15
CA LEU A 69 -6.38 -11.33 4.43
C LEU A 69 -6.43 -10.38 5.64
N ASN A 70 -5.80 -9.20 5.54
CA ASN A 70 -5.83 -8.19 6.62
C ASN A 70 -7.21 -7.52 6.75
N ARG A 71 -7.98 -7.38 5.65
CA ARG A 71 -9.38 -6.93 5.70
C ARG A 71 -10.28 -7.96 6.40
N CYS A 72 -10.04 -9.26 6.21
CA CYS A 72 -10.73 -10.32 6.96
C CYS A 72 -10.34 -10.34 8.44
N ARG A 73 -9.07 -10.07 8.78
CA ARG A 73 -8.60 -10.07 10.18
C ARG A 73 -9.11 -8.90 11.03
N LEU A 74 -9.34 -7.73 10.44
CA LEU A 74 -9.82 -6.52 11.15
C LEU A 74 -11.32 -6.54 11.49
N ASN A 75 -12.06 -7.55 11.04
CA ASN A 75 -13.48 -7.75 11.38
C ASN A 75 -13.68 -8.83 12.47
N THR A 76 -12.62 -9.23 13.17
CA THR A 76 -12.68 -10.31 14.19
C THR A 76 -12.09 -9.91 15.56
N VAL A 77 -11.95 -8.62 15.85
CA VAL A 77 -11.74 -8.09 17.22
C VAL A 77 -12.53 -6.81 17.40
#